data_AF-A0A3B9QSU4-F1
#
_entry.id   AF-A0A3B9QSU4-F1
#
_cell.length_a   1.000
_cell.length_b   1.000
_cell.length_c   1.000
_cell.angle_alpha   90.00
_cell.angle_beta   90.00
_cell.angle_gamma   90.00
#
_symmetry.space_group_name_H-M   'P 1'
#
loop_
_entity.id
_entity.type
_entity.pdbx_description
1 polymer ?
#
loop_
_entity_poly.entity_id
_entity_poly.type
_entity_poly.pdbx_seq_one_letter_code
_entity_poly.pdbx_strand_id
1 'polypeptide(L)'
;MPLDNVIKITAAYGYSPIRALIDLGELDAMWTQVPDVEAALRLATDEQLTDEFLRRLKVAPNPEWDTPVGDLEAARRARRSNVQGENDTPAVEPEPYVADSSDTEPEEGDDDYGPGA
;
A
#
# COMPACT_ATOMS: atom_id res chain seq x y z
N MET A 1 18.30 -18.27 -7.93
CA MET A 1 17.15 -18.23 -7.01
C MET A 1 16.01 -17.53 -7.74
N PRO A 2 14.75 -17.98 -7.68
CA PRO A 2 13.66 -17.27 -8.33
C PRO A 2 13.44 -15.88 -7.69
N LEU A 3 13.19 -14.86 -8.51
CA LEU A 3 13.05 -13.45 -8.10
C LEU A 3 12.01 -13.25 -7.00
N ASP A 4 10.91 -14.00 -7.10
CA ASP A 4 9.78 -13.97 -6.19
C ASP A 4 10.19 -14.37 -4.75
N ASN A 5 11.16 -15.27 -4.60
CA ASN A 5 11.70 -15.64 -3.29
C ASN A 5 12.56 -14.53 -2.70
N VAL A 6 13.34 -13.82 -3.52
CA VAL A 6 14.16 -12.69 -3.07
C VAL A 6 13.26 -11.59 -2.51
N ILE A 7 12.16 -11.28 -3.20
CA ILE A 7 11.17 -10.29 -2.78
C ILE A 7 10.50 -10.71 -1.46
N LYS A 8 10.03 -11.96 -1.37
CA LYS A 8 9.38 -12.48 -0.15
C LYS A 8 10.31 -12.47 1.06
N ILE A 9 11.56 -12.91 0.89
CA ILE A 9 12.56 -12.93 1.97
C ILE A 9 12.88 -11.51 2.41
N THR A 10 13.19 -10.61 1.47
CA THR A 10 13.58 -9.22 1.81
C THR A 10 12.44 -8.47 2.50
N ALA A 11 11.21 -8.63 2.05
CA ALA A 11 10.04 -8.09 2.71
C ALA A 11 9.86 -8.64 4.13
N ALA A 12 10.02 -9.95 4.35
CA ALA A 12 9.90 -10.57 5.66
C ALA A 12 10.95 -10.07 6.68
N TYR A 13 12.14 -9.71 6.20
CA TYR A 13 13.23 -9.17 7.03
C TYR A 13 13.30 -7.64 7.05
N GLY A 14 12.36 -6.94 6.41
CA GLY A 14 12.31 -5.47 6.39
C GLY A 14 13.44 -4.81 5.55
N TYR A 15 14.06 -5.56 4.64
CA TYR A 15 15.04 -5.03 3.71
C TYR A 15 14.37 -4.58 2.40
N SER A 16 14.95 -3.57 1.73
CA SER A 16 14.46 -3.10 0.44
C SER A 16 14.62 -4.20 -0.63
N PRO A 17 13.53 -4.67 -1.26
CA PRO A 17 13.60 -5.65 -2.32
C PRO A 17 14.39 -5.13 -3.53
N ILE A 18 14.26 -3.84 -3.85
CA ILE A 18 14.98 -3.19 -4.95
C ILE A 18 16.49 -3.28 -4.71
N ARG A 19 16.96 -2.99 -3.49
CA ARG A 19 18.39 -3.06 -3.15
C ARG A 19 18.93 -4.48 -3.29
N ALA A 20 18.20 -5.47 -2.78
CA ALA A 20 18.61 -6.87 -2.86
C ALA A 20 18.68 -7.38 -4.30
N LEU A 21 17.78 -6.92 -5.17
CA LEU A 21 17.80 -7.29 -6.59
C LEU A 21 18.96 -6.64 -7.35
N ILE A 22 19.39 -5.44 -6.94
CA ILE A 22 20.61 -4.82 -7.46
C ILE A 22 21.85 -5.58 -7.00
N ASP A 23 21.91 -5.96 -5.72
CA ASP A 23 23.05 -6.70 -5.16
C ASP A 23 23.18 -8.10 -5.80
N LEU A 24 22.08 -8.71 -6.22
CA LEU A 24 22.05 -9.95 -6.99
C LEU A 24 22.42 -9.77 -8.47
N GLY A 25 22.49 -8.54 -8.98
CA GLY A 25 22.73 -8.22 -10.39
C GLY A 25 21.50 -8.41 -11.30
N GLU A 26 20.31 -8.60 -10.73
CA GLU A 26 19.05 -8.76 -11.46
C GLU A 26 18.43 -7.40 -11.87
N LEU A 27 18.84 -6.32 -11.19
CA LEU A 27 18.44 -4.95 -11.48
C LEU A 27 19.66 -4.05 -11.59
N ASP A 28 19.63 -3.12 -12.55
CA ASP A 28 20.68 -2.12 -12.70
C ASP A 28 20.60 -1.08 -11.56
N ALA A 29 21.76 -0.64 -11.06
CA ALA A 29 21.86 0.35 -10.00
C ALA A 29 21.21 1.71 -10.33
N MET A 30 20.95 2.01 -11.61
CA MET A 30 20.18 3.20 -12.02
C MET A 30 18.77 3.21 -11.40
N TRP A 31 18.17 2.04 -11.17
CA TRP A 31 16.81 1.91 -10.65
C TRP A 31 16.72 2.20 -9.15
N THR A 32 17.85 2.30 -8.44
CA THR A 32 17.88 2.80 -7.06
C THR A 32 17.51 4.28 -6.95
N GLN A 33 17.67 5.03 -8.05
CA GLN A 33 17.56 6.48 -8.04
C GLN A 33 16.16 7.00 -8.36
N VAL A 34 15.19 6.15 -8.71
CA VAL A 34 13.82 6.63 -8.93
C VAL A 34 13.21 6.88 -7.55
N PRO A 35 13.09 8.15 -7.11
CA PRO A 35 12.49 8.44 -5.82
C PRO A 35 11.01 8.07 -5.91
N ASP A 36 10.40 7.65 -4.80
CA ASP A 36 8.94 7.66 -4.74
C ASP A 36 8.42 9.08 -5.02
N VAL A 37 7.14 9.22 -5.36
CA VAL A 37 6.55 10.52 -5.73
C VAL A 37 6.76 11.57 -4.64
N GLU A 38 6.62 11.23 -3.36
CA GLU A 38 6.86 12.15 -2.26
C GLU A 38 8.33 12.53 -2.13
N ALA A 39 9.24 11.57 -2.27
CA ALA A 39 10.68 11.82 -2.26
C ALA A 39 11.10 12.73 -3.44
N ALA A 40 10.54 12.51 -4.63
CA ALA A 40 10.79 13.32 -5.81
C ALA A 40 10.29 14.76 -5.61
N LEU A 41 9.11 14.93 -5.01
CA LEU A 41 8.56 16.25 -4.69
C LEU A 41 9.40 17.00 -3.65
N ARG A 42 9.96 16.30 -2.66
CA ARG A 42 10.85 16.91 -1.64
C ARG A 42 12.21 17.31 -2.21
N LEU A 43 12.70 16.61 -3.23
CA LEU A 43 13.98 16.91 -3.89
C LEU A 43 13.87 18.00 -4.97
N ALA A 44 12.67 18.22 -5.52
CA ALA A 44 12.47 19.21 -6.57
C ALA A 44 12.71 20.63 -6.06
N THR A 45 13.34 21.47 -6.88
CA THR A 45 13.48 22.90 -6.58
C THR A 45 12.16 23.64 -6.77
N ASP A 46 12.03 24.81 -6.15
CA ASP A 46 10.84 25.66 -6.33
C ASP A 46 10.58 25.98 -7.82
N GLU A 47 11.63 26.26 -8.59
CA GLU A 47 11.54 26.48 -10.04
C GLU A 47 10.95 25.27 -10.76
N GLN A 48 11.47 24.07 -10.48
CA GLN A 48 10.97 22.82 -11.07
C GLN A 48 9.51 22.55 -10.70
N LEU A 49 9.11 22.82 -9.45
CA LEU A 49 7.72 22.71 -9.03
C LEU A 49 6.85 23.69 -9.81
N THR A 50 7.23 24.97 -9.88
CA THR A 50 6.42 26.00 -10.55
C THR A 50 6.28 25.76 -12.06
N ASP A 51 7.33 25.29 -12.73
CA ASP A 51 7.29 24.93 -14.14
C ASP A 51 6.36 23.74 -14.38
N GLU A 52 6.41 22.72 -13.51
CA GLU A 52 5.53 21.56 -13.59
C GLU A 52 4.06 21.94 -13.32
N PHE A 53 3.81 22.80 -12.34
CA PHE A 53 2.48 23.37 -12.09
C PHE A 53 1.97 24.12 -13.32
N LEU A 54 2.76 25.05 -13.88
CA LEU A 54 2.39 25.82 -15.06
C LEU A 54 2.14 24.92 -16.27
N ARG A 55 2.96 23.88 -16.45
CA ARG A 55 2.77 22.89 -17.51
C ARG A 55 1.42 22.19 -17.35
N ARG A 56 1.07 21.73 -16.15
CA ARG A 56 -0.22 21.07 -15.88
C ARG A 56 -1.41 22.00 -16.07
N LEU A 57 -1.28 23.26 -15.69
CA LEU A 57 -2.30 24.29 -15.94
C LEU A 57 -2.53 24.56 -17.43
N LYS A 58 -1.56 24.25 -18.31
CA LYS A 58 -1.69 24.45 -19.76
C LYS A 58 -2.26 23.25 -20.51
N VAL A 59 -2.17 22.03 -19.96
CA VAL A 59 -2.47 20.78 -20.70
C VAL A 59 -3.96 20.59 -20.97
N ALA A 60 -4.85 20.90 -20.02
CA ALA A 60 -6.29 20.96 -20.26
C ALA A 60 -7.00 21.61 -19.04
N PRO A 61 -8.08 22.39 -19.24
CA PRO A 61 -8.92 22.88 -18.16
C PRO A 61 -9.37 21.72 -17.25
N ASN A 62 -8.94 21.74 -15.99
CA ASN A 62 -9.45 20.84 -14.99
C ASN A 62 -10.63 21.53 -14.30
N PRO A 63 -11.84 20.93 -14.28
CA PRO A 63 -13.00 21.51 -13.57
C PRO A 63 -12.75 21.74 -12.07
N GLU A 64 -11.74 21.10 -11.50
CA GLU A 64 -11.30 21.36 -10.12
C GLU A 64 -10.65 22.73 -9.92
N TRP A 65 -10.19 23.40 -10.97
CA TRP A 65 -9.63 24.75 -10.86
C TRP A 65 -10.69 25.79 -10.50
N ASP A 66 -11.93 25.57 -10.91
CA ASP A 66 -13.07 26.44 -10.62
C ASP A 66 -13.80 26.04 -9.32
N THR A 67 -13.36 24.96 -8.68
CA THR A 67 -13.98 24.47 -7.44
C THR A 67 -13.34 25.16 -6.23
N PRO A 68 -14.14 25.72 -5.30
CA PRO A 68 -13.61 26.29 -4.06
C PRO A 68 -12.75 25.29 -3.29
N VAL A 69 -11.65 25.75 -2.71
CA VAL A 69 -10.66 24.89 -2.04
C VAL A 69 -11.28 24.04 -0.92
N GLY A 70 -12.26 24.58 -0.19
CA GLY A 70 -12.97 23.85 0.87
C GLY A 70 -13.74 22.62 0.35
N ASP A 71 -14.26 22.68 -0.87
CA ASP A 71 -15.05 21.60 -1.48
C ASP A 71 -14.14 20.54 -2.13
N LEU A 72 -12.90 20.91 -2.47
CA LEU A 72 -11.91 19.99 -3.05
C LEU A 72 -11.50 18.89 -2.07
N GLU A 73 -11.37 19.18 -0.78
CA GLU A 73 -11.03 18.15 0.21
C GLU A 73 -12.12 17.09 0.33
N ALA A 74 -13.38 17.52 0.38
CA ALA A 74 -14.53 16.63 0.44
C ALA A 74 -14.62 15.77 -0.83
N ALA A 75 -14.46 16.37 -2.01
CA ALA A 75 -14.46 15.65 -3.28
C ALA A 75 -13.32 14.62 -3.39
N ARG A 76 -12.12 14.96 -2.92
CA ARG A 76 -10.96 14.04 -2.92
C ARG A 76 -11.16 12.89 -1.95
N ARG A 77 -11.72 13.13 -0.76
CA ARG A 77 -12.04 12.06 0.20
C ARG A 77 -13.05 11.07 -0.38
N ALA A 78 -14.12 11.57 -1.02
CA ALA A 78 -15.14 10.73 -1.65
C ALA A 78 -14.58 9.85 -2.79
N ARG A 79 -13.62 10.37 -3.57
CA ARG A 79 -12.95 9.58 -4.63
C ARG A 79 -12.03 8.50 -4.05
N ARG A 80 -11.28 8.81 -2.99
CA ARG A 80 -10.37 7.84 -2.34
C ARG A 80 -11.14 6.66 -1.72
N SER A 81 -12.28 6.91 -1.09
CA SER A 81 -13.14 5.84 -0.55
C SER A 81 -13.68 4.90 -1.64
N ASN A 82 -13.80 5.38 -2.88
CA ASN A 82 -14.31 4.58 -3.99
C ASN A 82 -13.24 3.67 -4.64
N VAL A 83 -11.95 3.98 -4.43
CA VAL A 83 -10.82 3.19 -4.97
C VAL A 83 -10.40 2.07 -4.01
N GLN A 84 -10.71 2.18 -2.71
CA GLN A 84 -10.35 1.19 -1.70
C GLN A 84 -11.19 -0.11 -1.75
N GLY A 85 -12.20 -0.19 -2.61
CA GLY A 85 -13.10 -1.34 -2.73
C GLY A 85 -12.66 -2.44 -3.71
N GLU A 86 -11.53 -2.27 -4.41
CA GLU A 86 -11.13 -3.14 -5.53
C GLU A 86 -9.78 -3.85 -5.31
N ASN A 87 -9.33 -3.96 -4.05
CA ASN A 87 -8.32 -4.95 -3.67
C ASN A 87 -9.06 -6.16 -3.09
N ASP A 88 -9.48 -7.07 -3.98
CA ASP A 88 -9.87 -8.44 -3.63
C ASP A 88 -8.70 -9.09 -2.89
N THR A 89 -8.74 -9.00 -1.57
CA THR A 89 -8.04 -9.96 -0.73
C THR A 89 -8.67 -11.32 -1.04
N PRO A 90 -7.90 -12.37 -1.37
CA PRO A 90 -8.50 -13.68 -1.53
C PRO A 90 -9.25 -13.98 -0.25
N ALA A 91 -10.55 -14.27 -0.36
CA ALA A 91 -11.40 -14.59 0.77
C ALA A 91 -10.75 -15.72 1.56
N VAL A 92 -10.09 -15.35 2.66
CA VAL A 92 -9.62 -16.31 3.65
C VAL A 92 -10.89 -16.82 4.29
N GLU A 93 -11.24 -18.08 4.00
CA GLU A 93 -12.33 -18.71 4.72
C GLU A 93 -12.02 -18.59 6.22
N PRO A 94 -12.99 -18.13 7.04
CA PRO A 94 -12.76 -18.01 8.47
C PRO A 94 -12.57 -19.41 9.05
N GLU A 95 -11.32 -19.81 9.19
CA GLU A 95 -10.92 -20.98 9.96
C GLU A 95 -11.57 -20.86 11.36
N PRO A 96 -12.18 -21.92 11.89
CA PRO A 96 -12.96 -21.89 13.13
C PRO A 96 -12.14 -21.61 14.41
N TYR A 97 -10.87 -21.25 14.26
CA TYR A 97 -9.92 -21.00 15.35
C TYR A 97 -9.56 -19.51 15.53
N VAL A 98 -10.31 -18.59 14.92
CA VAL A 98 -10.19 -17.17 15.27
C VAL A 98 -10.67 -17.00 16.71
N ALA A 99 -9.81 -16.41 17.55
CA ALA A 99 -10.15 -16.09 18.93
C ALA A 99 -11.45 -15.26 18.96
N ASP A 100 -12.52 -15.88 19.47
CA ASP A 100 -13.75 -15.16 19.77
C ASP A 100 -13.42 -14.05 20.76
N SER A 101 -13.79 -12.81 20.40
CA SER A 101 -13.59 -11.64 21.25
C SER A 101 -14.76 -11.42 22.21
N SER A 102 -15.65 -12.41 22.33
CA SER A 102 -16.67 -12.43 23.36
C SER A 102 -16.02 -12.52 24.75
N ASP A 103 -16.61 -11.85 25.73
CA ASP A 103 -16.19 -11.85 27.15
C ASP A 103 -16.55 -13.18 27.86
N THR A 104 -16.75 -14.24 27.08
CA THR A 104 -17.17 -15.55 27.53
C THR A 104 -16.01 -16.51 27.35
N GLU A 105 -15.27 -16.72 28.44
CA GLU A 105 -14.28 -17.80 28.49
C GLU A 105 -15.01 -19.17 28.46
N PRO A 106 -14.49 -20.16 27.72
CA PRO A 106 -15.02 -21.52 27.80
C PRO A 106 -14.82 -22.08 29.22
N GLU A 107 -15.86 -22.71 29.78
CA GLU A 107 -15.79 -23.32 31.12
C GLU A 107 -14.86 -24.55 31.11
N GLU A 108 -14.20 -24.84 32.24
CA GLU A 108 -13.37 -26.04 32.41
C GLU A 108 -14.24 -27.31 32.20
N GLY A 109 -14.08 -27.96 31.04
CA GLY A 109 -14.81 -29.18 30.66
C GLY A 109 -15.58 -29.10 29.34
N ASP A 110 -15.50 -27.98 28.61
CA ASP A 110 -16.11 -27.79 27.28
C ASP A 110 -15.17 -28.15 26.12
N ASP A 111 -14.02 -28.78 26.42
CA ASP A 111 -13.21 -29.40 25.39
C ASP A 111 -13.84 -30.77 25.05
N ASP A 112 -14.51 -30.83 23.90
CA ASP A 112 -15.09 -32.03 23.28
C ASP A 112 -14.02 -33.10 22.91
N TYR A 113 -13.01 -33.32 23.76
CA TYR A 113 -12.21 -34.53 23.80
C TYR A 113 -13.13 -35.71 24.18
N GLY A 114 -13.81 -36.24 23.18
CA GLY A 114 -14.51 -37.51 23.27
C GLY A 114 -13.61 -38.60 23.85
N PRO A 115 -14.16 -39.57 24.59
CA PRO A 115 -13.37 -40.67 25.14
C PRO A 115 -12.74 -41.44 23.97
N GLY A 116 -11.41 -41.55 23.99
CA GLY A 116 -10.66 -42.24 22.95
C GLY A 116 -11.16 -43.67 22.70
N ALA A 117 -11.12 -44.08 21.43
CA ALA A 117 -11.20 -45.46 20.98
C ALA A 117 -10.36 -45.64 19.70
#